data_AF-A0AAW2I013-F1
#
_entry.id   AF-A0AAW2I013-F1
#
_cell.length_a   1.000
_cell.length_b   1.000
_cell.length_c   1.000
_cell.angle_alpha   90.00
_cell.angle_beta   90.00
_cell.angle_gamma   90.00
#
_symmetry.space_group_name_H-M   'P 1'
#
loop_
_entity.id
_entity.type
_entity.pdbx_description
1 polymer ?
#
loop_
_entity_poly.entity_id
_entity_poly.type
_entity_poly.pdbx_seq_one_letter_code
_entity_poly.pdbx_strand_id
1 'polypeptide(L)' 'MSASPVARQATNCQNIPSRRVVINDASQLPQDYSTTPGGTVYSTTPGGTCEVLG' A
#
# COMPACT_ATOMS: atom_id res chain seq x y z
N MET A 1 19.20 7.91 12.10
CA MET A 1 18.28 8.14 10.97
C MET A 1 16.86 7.89 11.48
N SER A 2 16.03 8.94 11.62
CA SER A 2 14.63 8.77 12.00
C SER A 2 13.81 8.66 10.72
N ALA A 3 13.32 7.45 10.40
CA ALA A 3 12.38 7.28 9.31
C ALA A 3 11.11 8.09 9.60
N SER A 4 10.67 8.88 8.63
CA SER A 4 9.47 9.71 8.69
C SER A 4 8.25 8.86 9.11
N PRO A 5 7.27 9.42 9.84
CA PRO A 5 6.07 8.69 10.26
C PRO A 5 5.33 8.01 9.10
N VAL A 6 5.36 8.61 7.90
CA VAL A 6 4.84 8.05 6.66
C VAL A 6 5.55 6.77 6.22
N ALA A 7 6.89 6.72 6.33
CA ALA A 7 7.65 5.53 5.99
C ALA A 7 7.36 4.40 6.99
N ARG A 8 7.12 4.73 8.27
CA ARG A 8 6.71 3.76 9.28
C ARG A 8 5.33 3.16 9.00
N GLN A 9 4.40 3.94 8.47
CA GLN A 9 3.07 3.45 8.07
C GLN A 9 3.16 2.49 6.89
N ALA A 10 4.01 2.77 5.90
CA ALA A 10 4.26 1.85 4.79
C ALA A 10 4.89 0.52 5.26
N THR A 11 5.80 0.56 6.24
CA THR A 11 6.37 -0.67 6.84
C THR A 11 5.37 -1.43 7.73
N ASN A 12 4.36 -0.75 8.28
CA ASN A 12 3.37 -1.39 9.15
C ASN A 12 2.47 -2.37 8.39
N CYS A 13 2.39 -2.26 7.06
CA CYS A 13 1.77 -3.24 6.17
C CYS A 13 2.29 -4.68 6.35
N GLN A 14 3.49 -4.87 6.90
CA GLN A 14 4.06 -6.21 7.13
C GLN A 14 3.41 -6.95 8.30
N ASN A 15 2.76 -6.24 9.22
CA ASN A 15 2.13 -6.82 10.42
C ASN A 15 0.60 -6.91 10.33
N ILE A 16 0.00 -6.37 9.27
CA ILE A 16 -1.44 -6.40 9.00
C ILE A 16 -1.72 -7.45 7.91
N PRO A 17 -2.89 -8.10 7.91
CA PRO A 17 -3.29 -9.01 6.85
C PRO A 17 -3.17 -8.29 5.50
N SER A 18 -2.38 -8.83 4.58
CA SER A 18 -2.21 -8.26 3.24
C SER A 18 -3.10 -8.99 2.25
N ARG A 19 -3.86 -8.23 1.45
CA ARG A 19 -4.67 -8.76 0.35
C ARG A 19 -4.07 -8.32 -0.98
N ARG A 20 -3.87 -9.26 -1.90
CA ARG A 20 -3.48 -8.91 -3.28
C ARG A 20 -4.71 -8.60 -4.10
N VAL A 21 -4.70 -7.46 -4.78
CA VAL A 21 -5.76 -6.97 -5.67
C VAL A 21 -5.17 -6.81 -7.07
N VAL A 22 -5.83 -7.41 -8.06
CA VAL A 22 -5.42 -7.31 -9.46
C VAL A 22 -6.01 -6.04 -10.06
N ILE A 23 -5.15 -5.18 -10.61
CA ILE A 23 -5.54 -3.94 -11.28
C ILE A 23 -5.38 -4.13 -12.79
N ASN A 24 -6.48 -4.08 -13.52
CA ASN A 24 -6.50 -4.24 -14.98
C ASN A 24 -6.52 -2.90 -15.72
N ASP A 25 -6.98 -1.84 -15.05
CA ASP A 25 -7.12 -0.51 -15.62
C ASP A 25 -6.72 0.57 -14.60
N ALA A 26 -6.16 1.69 -15.06
CA ALA A 26 -5.72 2.77 -14.20
C ALA A 26 -6.86 3.40 -13.38
N SER A 27 -8.11 3.32 -13.85
CA SER A 27 -9.29 3.76 -13.10
C SER A 27 -9.58 2.95 -11.84
N GLN A 28 -9.00 1.74 -11.71
CA GLN A 28 -9.16 0.89 -10.54
C GLN A 28 -8.13 1.21 -9.44
N LEU A 29 -7.13 2.04 -9.74
CA LEU A 29 -6.17 2.49 -8.73
C LEU A 29 -6.90 3.35 -7.69
N PRO A 30 -6.66 3.11 -6.38
CA PRO A 30 -7.14 4.00 -5.33
C PRO A 30 -6.62 5.42 -5.53
N GLN A 31 -7.33 6.42 -5.00
CA GLN A 31 -6.80 7.79 -4.99
C GLN A 31 -5.56 7.91 -4.10
N ASP A 32 -5.56 7.18 -2.98
CA ASP A 32 -4.47 7.17 -2.01
C ASP A 32 -3.71 5.83 -2.10
N TYR A 33 -2.63 5.83 -2.87
CA TYR A 33 -1.69 4.71 -2.96
C TYR A 33 -0.26 5.18 -2.75
N SER A 34 0.62 4.23 -2.46
CA SER A 34 2.06 4.44 -2.35
C SER A 34 2.80 3.39 -3.15
N THR A 35 4.00 3.72 -3.60
CA THR A 35 4.86 2.82 -4.35
C THR A 35 6.18 2.61 -3.63
N THR A 36 6.66 1.37 -3.60
CA THR A 36 8.04 1.09 -3.20
C THR A 36 8.98 1.35 -4.38
N PRO A 37 10.28 1.60 -4.14
CA PRO A 37 11.26 1.73 -5.23
C PRO A 37 11.32 0.52 -6.18
N GLY A 38 10.87 -0.67 -5.73
CA GLY A 38 10.73 -1.87 -6.56
C GLY A 38 9.47 -1.92 -7.44
N GLY A 39 8.63 -0.88 -7.40
CA GLY A 39 7.42 -0.75 -8.22
C GLY A 39 6.17 -1.41 -7.64
N THR A 40 6.22 -1.96 -6.42
CA THR A 40 5.03 -2.54 -5.79
C THR A 40 4.13 -1.42 -5.28
N VAL A 41 2.85 -1.50 -5.62
CA VAL A 41 1.84 -0.51 -5.25
C VAL A 41 1.07 -1.00 -4.02
N TYR A 42 0.86 -0.11 -3.05
CA TYR A 42 0.14 -0.39 -1.81
C TYR A 42 -0.97 0.63 -1.58
N SER A 43 -2.07 0.22 -0.98
CA SER A 43 -3.10 1.12 -0.44
C SER A 43 -3.59 0.64 0.93
N THR A 44 -4.12 1.55 1.73
CA THR A 44 -4.73 1.24 3.02
C THR A 44 -6.22 1.55 2.94
N THR A 45 -7.04 0.53 3.16
CA THR A 45 -8.48 0.74 3.24
C THR A 45 -8.87 1.36 4.59
N PRO A 46 -10.02 2.05 4.72
CA PRO A 46 -10.46 2.65 5.98
C PRO A 46 -10.51 1.69 7.18
N GLY A 47 -10.63 0.38 6.94
CA GLY A 47 -10.54 -0.67 7.97
C GLY A 47 -9.13 -1.00 8.44
N GLY A 48 -8.10 -0.28 7.97
CA GLY A 48 -6.70 -0.50 8.31
C GLY A 48 -6.06 -1.70 7.61
N THR A 49 -6.73 -2.30 6.62
CA THR A 49 -6.17 -3.42 5.86
C THR A 49 -5.24 -2.89 4.77
N CYS A 50 -4.05 -3.48 4.65
CA CYS A 50 -3.11 -3.13 3.60
C CYS A 50 -3.34 -4.02 2.37
N GLU A 51 -3.47 -3.39 1.20
CA GLU A 51 -3.69 -4.08 -0.06
C GLU A 51 -2.49 -3.90 -0.98
N VAL A 52 -2.01 -5.01 -1.55
CA VAL A 52 -0.97 -5.02 -2.59
C VAL A 52 -1.66 -5.00 -3.94
N LEU A 53 -1.39 -3.95 -4.71
CA LEU A 53 -1.98 -3.71 -6.02
C LEU A 53 -0.99 -4.16 -7.09
N GLY A 54 -1.43 -5.00 -8.02
CA GLY A 54 -0.61 -5.43 -9.16
C GLY A 54 -1.29 -6.47 -10.01
#